data_AF-A0A925Y568-F1
#
_entry.id   AF-A0A925Y568-F1
#
_cell.length_a   1.000
_cell.length_b   1.000
_cell.length_c   1.000
_cell.angle_alpha   90.00
_cell.angle_beta   90.00
_cell.angle_gamma   90.00
#
_symmetry.space_group_name_H-M   'P 1'
#
loop_
_entity.id
_entity.type
_entity.pdbx_description
1 polymer ?
#
loop_
_entity_poly.entity_id
_entity_poly.type
_entity_poly.pdbx_seq_one_letter_code
_entity_poly.pdbx_strand_id
1 'polypeptide(L)'
;MKTFLLVFASSLLVISCGGPKNNQTESEAPVGYNSNKPGTYADKDFSAWMTKAEQQIAYEKKPAGTYFACTEGRNFGGLNQYRHIQKPLPQEKYSEWAVFWGMNSDEFYTTELKLMRAGFVRDQLQVFIDSDGRAMHQVVWLKPLAVTVKPKK
;
A
#
# COMPACT_ATOMS: atom_id res chain seq x y z
N MET A 1 -57.56 -12.13 -38.64
CA MET A 1 -57.35 -10.85 -39.37
C MET A 1 -57.20 -9.73 -38.36
N LYS A 2 -56.12 -8.94 -38.51
CA LYS A 2 -55.85 -7.63 -37.89
C LYS A 2 -55.58 -7.57 -36.37
N THR A 3 -54.28 -7.69 -36.07
CA THR A 3 -53.52 -6.99 -35.01
C THR A 3 -53.87 -5.51 -34.90
N PHE A 4 -53.75 -4.92 -33.70
CA PHE A 4 -52.73 -3.90 -33.39
C PHE A 4 -52.63 -3.64 -31.88
N LEU A 5 -51.41 -3.85 -31.35
CA LEU A 5 -50.95 -3.45 -30.03
C LEU A 5 -50.96 -1.93 -29.89
N LEU A 6 -51.38 -1.42 -28.73
CA LEU A 6 -51.23 -0.03 -28.34
C LEU A 6 -49.83 0.19 -27.75
N VAL A 7 -49.02 1.02 -28.40
CA VAL A 7 -47.66 1.42 -27.99
C VAL A 7 -47.79 2.63 -27.07
N PHE A 8 -47.24 2.55 -25.85
CA PHE A 8 -47.05 3.73 -25.00
C PHE A 8 -45.82 4.50 -25.46
N ALA A 9 -46.04 5.76 -25.83
CA ALA A 9 -45.02 6.69 -26.30
C ALA A 9 -44.10 7.13 -25.15
N SER A 10 -42.80 7.01 -25.39
CA SER A 10 -41.72 7.54 -24.56
C SER A 10 -41.74 9.07 -24.51
N SER A 11 -41.85 9.65 -23.31
CA SER A 11 -41.58 11.07 -23.11
C SER A 11 -40.07 11.32 -22.99
N LEU A 12 -39.57 12.10 -23.95
CA LEU A 12 -38.21 12.63 -24.05
C LEU A 12 -37.88 13.52 -22.83
N LEU A 13 -36.79 13.20 -22.14
CA LEU A 13 -36.08 14.13 -21.26
C LEU A 13 -34.73 14.48 -21.90
N VAL A 14 -34.70 15.69 -22.47
CA VAL A 14 -33.56 16.55 -22.78
C VAL A 14 -32.15 16.01 -22.45
N ILE A 15 -31.43 15.58 -23.49
CA ILE A 15 -29.96 15.50 -23.47
C ILE A 15 -29.43 16.89 -23.83
N SER A 16 -28.97 17.61 -22.81
CA SER A 16 -28.22 18.85 -22.95
C SER A 16 -26.87 18.56 -23.61
N CYS A 17 -26.67 19.06 -24.83
CA CYS A 17 -25.36 19.05 -25.50
C CYS A 17 -24.41 20.08 -24.87
N GLY A 18 -23.19 19.63 -24.54
CA GLY A 18 -21.97 20.39 -24.84
C GLY A 18 -21.41 21.32 -23.78
N GLY A 19 -20.42 20.82 -23.03
CA GLY A 19 -19.35 21.61 -22.43
C GLY A 19 -18.25 20.64 -21.96
N PRO A 20 -16.97 20.79 -22.37
CA PRO A 20 -15.92 19.85 -22.01
C PRO A 20 -15.63 20.00 -20.52
N LYS A 21 -16.15 19.09 -19.70
CA LYS A 21 -15.74 19.00 -18.31
C LYS A 21 -14.32 18.43 -18.30
N ASN A 22 -13.40 19.31 -17.96
CA ASN A 22 -12.02 19.04 -17.60
C ASN A 22 -11.84 17.62 -17.05
N ASN A 23 -10.87 16.90 -17.61
CA ASN A 23 -10.21 15.77 -16.97
C ASN A 23 -9.58 16.26 -15.66
N GLN A 24 -10.39 16.42 -14.61
CA GLN A 24 -9.90 16.43 -13.25
C GLN A 24 -9.81 14.97 -12.84
N THR A 25 -8.57 14.51 -12.78
CA THR A 25 -8.10 13.30 -12.14
C THR A 25 -8.87 13.04 -10.84
N GLU A 26 -9.92 12.22 -10.90
CA GLU A 26 -10.40 11.48 -9.73
C GLU A 26 -9.32 10.44 -9.44
N SER A 27 -8.25 10.89 -8.78
CA SER A 27 -7.45 10.02 -7.94
C SER A 27 -8.37 9.62 -6.81
N GLU A 28 -9.14 8.54 -6.99
CA GLU A 28 -9.85 7.87 -5.90
C GLU A 28 -8.86 7.76 -4.74
N ALA A 29 -9.19 8.43 -3.62
CA ALA A 29 -8.36 8.34 -2.44
C ALA A 29 -8.25 6.85 -2.09
N PRO A 30 -7.03 6.32 -1.85
CA PRO A 30 -6.87 4.90 -1.62
C PRO A 30 -7.71 4.49 -0.40
N VAL A 31 -8.72 3.65 -0.64
CA VAL A 31 -9.55 3.07 0.41
C VAL A 31 -8.63 2.21 1.27
N GLY A 32 -8.34 2.67 2.49
CA GLY A 32 -7.36 2.00 3.34
C GLY A 32 -6.86 2.82 4.52
N TYR A 33 -5.94 2.22 5.27
CA TYR A 33 -5.24 2.83 6.40
C TYR A 33 -3.77 3.02 6.05
N ASN A 34 -3.15 4.11 6.48
CA ASN A 34 -1.70 4.31 6.41
C ASN A 34 -1.23 4.94 7.73
N SER A 35 -0.26 4.31 8.39
CA SER A 35 0.29 4.79 9.67
C SER A 35 1.20 5.98 9.51
N ASN A 36 1.72 6.22 8.31
CA ASN A 36 2.56 7.39 8.05
C ASN A 36 1.73 8.66 8.16
N LYS A 37 2.30 9.68 8.79
CA LYS A 37 1.67 11.01 8.79
C LYS A 37 1.63 11.54 7.35
N PRO A 38 0.56 12.22 6.93
CA PRO A 38 0.52 12.89 5.63
C PRO A 38 1.79 13.75 5.43
N GLY A 39 2.43 13.62 4.28
CA GLY A 39 3.67 14.35 3.95
C GLY A 39 4.97 13.79 4.52
N THR A 40 4.95 12.63 5.20
CA THR A 40 6.19 11.94 5.66
C THR A 40 7.11 11.61 4.48
N TYR A 41 6.52 11.25 3.34
CA TYR A 41 7.22 10.96 2.11
C TYR A 41 6.53 11.67 0.95
N ALA A 42 7.31 12.18 -0.01
CA ALA A 42 6.77 12.74 -1.24
C ALA A 42 6.58 11.62 -2.27
N ASP A 43 5.59 11.78 -3.16
CA ASP A 43 5.30 10.76 -4.18
C ASP A 43 6.52 10.44 -5.07
N LYS A 44 7.34 11.47 -5.37
CA LYS A 44 8.60 11.34 -6.12
C LYS A 44 9.67 10.47 -5.44
N ASP A 45 9.53 10.19 -4.15
CA ASP A 45 10.48 9.37 -3.39
C ASP A 45 10.17 7.87 -3.54
N PHE A 46 8.97 7.53 -4.01
CA PHE A 46 8.59 6.16 -4.27
C PHE A 46 9.11 5.66 -5.61
N SER A 47 9.36 4.35 -5.67
CA SER A 47 9.46 3.63 -6.93
C SER A 47 8.19 3.78 -7.77
N ALA A 48 8.29 3.45 -9.05
CA ALA A 48 7.10 3.19 -9.86
C ALA A 48 6.24 2.09 -9.23
N TRP A 49 4.95 2.10 -9.57
CA TRP A 49 4.04 1.02 -9.23
C TRP A 49 4.41 -0.26 -9.99
N MET A 50 4.42 -1.39 -9.29
CA MET A 50 4.91 -2.68 -9.74
C MET A 50 3.93 -3.80 -9.36
N THR A 51 4.00 -4.92 -10.05
CA THR A 51 3.38 -6.18 -9.62
C THR A 51 4.07 -6.75 -8.38
N LYS A 52 3.44 -7.73 -7.71
CA LYS A 52 4.06 -8.42 -6.55
C LYS A 52 5.40 -9.06 -6.91
N ALA A 53 5.52 -9.63 -8.11
CA ALA A 53 6.73 -10.27 -8.60
C ALA A 53 7.86 -9.25 -8.86
N GLU A 54 7.54 -8.14 -9.51
CA GLU A 54 8.51 -7.06 -9.75
C GLU A 54 9.00 -6.43 -8.43
N GLN A 55 8.10 -6.25 -7.45
CA GLN A 55 8.45 -5.79 -6.11
C GLN A 55 9.43 -6.76 -5.41
N GLN A 56 9.21 -8.08 -5.55
CA GLN A 56 10.14 -9.10 -5.02
C GLN A 56 11.51 -9.01 -5.70
N ILE A 57 11.55 -8.86 -7.02
CA ILE A 57 12.79 -8.69 -7.78
C ILE A 57 13.53 -7.42 -7.32
N ALA A 58 12.80 -6.31 -7.11
CA ALA A 58 13.39 -5.08 -6.61
C ALA A 58 13.97 -5.26 -5.19
N TYR A 59 13.27 -5.99 -4.32
CA TYR A 59 13.74 -6.30 -2.97
C TYR A 59 15.03 -7.13 -2.97
N GLU A 60 15.13 -8.12 -3.85
CA GLU A 60 16.31 -8.97 -3.98
C GLU A 60 17.52 -8.21 -4.57
N LYS A 61 17.26 -7.29 -5.50
CA LYS A 61 18.29 -6.48 -6.17
C LYS A 61 18.71 -5.23 -5.40
N LYS A 62 18.07 -4.90 -4.28
CA LYS A 62 18.40 -3.68 -3.53
C LYS A 62 19.89 -3.68 -3.13
N PRO A 63 20.55 -2.51 -3.13
CA PRO A 63 21.92 -2.38 -2.64
C PRO A 63 22.08 -2.87 -1.20
N ALA A 64 23.23 -3.50 -0.90
CA ALA A 64 23.58 -3.87 0.46
C ALA A 64 23.56 -2.64 1.40
N GLY A 65 23.14 -2.83 2.65
CA GLY A 65 23.01 -1.73 3.63
C GLY A 65 21.78 -0.83 3.43
N THR A 66 20.95 -1.10 2.42
CA THR A 66 19.66 -0.41 2.24
C THR A 66 18.49 -1.30 2.65
N TYR A 67 17.37 -0.66 2.95
CA TYR A 67 16.11 -1.30 3.27
C TYR A 67 14.93 -0.56 2.64
N PHE A 68 13.77 -1.22 2.61
CA PHE A 68 12.51 -0.57 2.25
C PHE A 68 11.97 0.15 3.48
N ALA A 69 12.10 1.47 3.49
CA ALA A 69 11.67 2.35 4.58
C ALA A 69 10.16 2.59 4.58
N CYS A 70 9.52 2.41 3.43
CA CYS A 70 8.08 2.46 3.30
C CYS A 70 7.68 1.52 2.17
N THR A 71 6.58 0.81 2.35
CA THR A 71 5.93 0.03 1.29
C THR A 71 4.46 0.40 1.24
N GLU A 72 3.96 0.60 0.02
CA GLU A 72 2.56 0.87 -0.25
C GLU A 72 2.03 -0.12 -1.28
N GLY A 73 0.76 -0.42 -1.14
CA GLY A 73 -0.01 -1.21 -2.09
C GLY A 73 -1.34 -0.54 -2.41
N ARG A 74 -1.86 -0.85 -3.58
CA ARG A 74 -3.19 -0.43 -4.03
C ARG A 74 -3.82 -1.50 -4.91
N ASN A 75 -5.15 -1.49 -4.98
CA ASN A 75 -5.85 -2.10 -6.10
C ASN A 75 -6.00 -1.06 -7.21
N PHE A 76 -5.64 -1.41 -8.44
CA PHE A 76 -5.80 -0.55 -9.60
C PHE A 76 -6.32 -1.39 -10.77
N GLY A 77 -7.58 -1.17 -11.16
CA GLY A 77 -8.21 -1.94 -12.23
C GLY A 77 -8.30 -3.44 -11.95
N GLY A 78 -8.52 -3.83 -10.69
CA GLY A 78 -8.58 -5.24 -10.28
C GLY A 78 -7.22 -5.89 -10.03
N LEU A 79 -6.11 -5.18 -10.25
CA LEU A 79 -4.76 -5.70 -10.03
C LEU A 79 -4.12 -5.05 -8.82
N ASN A 80 -3.49 -5.87 -7.97
CA ASN A 80 -2.72 -5.36 -6.84
C ASN A 80 -1.35 -4.88 -7.33
N GLN A 81 -1.09 -3.60 -7.07
CA GLN A 81 0.17 -2.93 -7.37
C GLN A 81 0.87 -2.51 -6.08
N TYR A 82 2.19 -2.48 -6.12
CA TYR A 82 3.06 -2.21 -4.97
C TYR A 82 4.13 -1.21 -5.36
N ARG A 83 4.61 -0.45 -4.38
CA ARG A 83 5.77 0.42 -4.52
C ARG A 83 6.49 0.55 -3.18
N HIS A 84 7.70 1.08 -3.21
CA HIS A 84 8.50 1.25 -2.01
C HIS A 84 9.36 2.50 -2.06
N ILE A 85 9.82 2.91 -0.88
CA ILE A 85 10.90 3.87 -0.70
C ILE A 85 12.09 3.11 -0.16
N GLN A 86 13.22 3.22 -0.85
CA GLN A 86 14.48 2.64 -0.40
C GLN A 86 15.33 3.70 0.30
N LYS A 87 15.87 3.37 1.48
CA LYS A 87 16.80 4.24 2.20
C LYS A 87 17.97 3.42 2.77
N PRO A 88 19.11 4.04 3.08
CA PRO A 88 20.11 3.44 3.96
C PRO A 88 19.49 3.08 5.31
N LEU A 89 19.84 1.93 5.88
CA LEU A 89 19.43 1.58 7.24
C LEU A 89 20.19 2.50 8.23
N PRO A 90 19.51 3.21 9.16
CA PRO A 90 20.17 4.00 10.20
C PRO A 90 20.80 3.06 11.25
N GLN A 91 22.00 2.57 10.96
CA GLN A 91 22.71 1.57 11.77
C GLN A 91 23.11 2.09 13.15
N GLU A 92 23.04 3.40 13.39
CA GLU A 92 23.23 4.02 14.70
C GLU A 92 22.00 3.89 15.62
N LYS A 93 20.86 3.45 15.08
CA LYS A 93 19.59 3.26 15.83
C LYS A 93 19.06 1.84 15.74
N TYR A 94 19.26 1.18 14.61
CA TYR A 94 18.63 -0.10 14.31
C TYR A 94 19.65 -1.14 13.88
N SER A 95 19.53 -2.36 14.41
CA SER A 95 20.40 -3.48 14.04
C SER A 95 19.88 -4.25 12.82
N GLU A 96 18.56 -4.37 12.71
CA GLU A 96 17.89 -5.22 11.73
C GLU A 96 16.58 -4.60 11.29
N TRP A 97 16.03 -5.12 10.20
CA TRP A 97 14.75 -4.70 9.66
C TRP A 97 14.05 -5.90 9.01
N ALA A 98 12.73 -5.82 8.89
CA ALA A 98 11.90 -6.79 8.18
C ALA A 98 10.82 -6.02 7.42
N VAL A 99 10.52 -6.46 6.20
CA VAL A 99 9.45 -5.87 5.38
C VAL A 99 8.62 -6.98 4.78
N PHE A 100 7.31 -6.77 4.71
CA PHE A 100 6.38 -7.67 4.06
C PHE A 100 5.33 -6.85 3.33
N TRP A 101 4.89 -7.36 2.18
CA TRP A 101 3.89 -6.72 1.34
C TRP A 101 2.87 -7.75 0.82
N GLY A 102 1.62 -7.31 0.73
CA GLY A 102 0.50 -8.12 0.28
C GLY A 102 0.26 -9.33 1.20
N MET A 103 0.31 -9.11 2.52
CA MET A 103 -0.12 -10.10 3.51
C MET A 103 -1.61 -9.99 3.79
N ASN A 104 -2.30 -11.12 3.91
CA ASN A 104 -3.64 -11.12 4.50
C ASN A 104 -3.57 -10.91 6.03
N SER A 105 -4.73 -10.78 6.68
CA SER A 105 -4.81 -10.51 8.12
C SER A 105 -4.13 -11.60 8.98
N ASP A 106 -4.33 -12.88 8.67
CA ASP A 106 -3.80 -13.99 9.46
C ASP A 106 -2.27 -14.07 9.38
N GLU A 107 -1.74 -13.90 8.16
CA GLU A 107 -0.31 -13.77 7.90
C GLU A 107 0.30 -12.58 8.65
N PHE A 108 -0.39 -11.43 8.61
CA PHE A 108 0.04 -10.22 9.29
C PHE A 108 0.15 -10.42 10.81
N TYR A 109 -0.92 -10.90 11.47
CA TYR A 109 -0.90 -11.06 12.92
C TYR A 109 0.11 -12.12 13.38
N THR A 110 0.24 -13.22 12.64
CA THR A 110 1.20 -14.28 12.98
C THR A 110 2.64 -13.76 12.85
N THR A 111 2.93 -13.05 11.76
CA THR A 111 4.25 -12.46 11.51
C THR A 111 4.57 -11.38 12.53
N GLU A 112 3.61 -10.52 12.85
CA GLU A 112 3.76 -9.47 13.84
C GLU A 112 4.14 -10.03 15.21
N LEU A 113 3.39 -11.00 15.73
CA LEU A 113 3.69 -11.61 17.03
C LEU A 113 5.09 -12.23 17.06
N LYS A 114 5.51 -12.87 15.97
CA LYS A 114 6.85 -13.45 15.84
C LYS A 114 7.94 -12.36 15.88
N LEU A 115 7.75 -11.27 15.13
CA LEU A 115 8.71 -10.16 15.06
C LEU A 115 8.78 -9.39 16.38
N MET A 116 7.64 -9.12 17.01
CA MET A 116 7.58 -8.47 18.33
C MET A 116 8.33 -9.29 19.39
N ARG A 117 8.16 -10.62 19.40
CA ARG A 117 8.91 -11.52 20.30
C ARG A 117 10.43 -11.50 20.02
N ALA A 118 10.82 -11.24 18.78
CA ALA A 118 12.22 -11.08 18.38
C ALA A 118 12.77 -9.67 18.63
N GLY A 119 12.00 -8.77 19.25
CA GLY A 119 12.42 -7.41 19.60
C GLY A 119 12.24 -6.37 18.50
N PHE A 120 11.55 -6.71 17.41
CA PHE A 120 11.20 -5.75 16.38
C PHE A 120 10.02 -4.88 16.80
N VAL A 121 10.01 -3.63 16.34
CA VAL A 121 8.92 -2.67 16.51
C VAL A 121 8.41 -2.27 15.14
N ARG A 122 7.09 -2.10 15.03
CA ARG A 122 6.45 -1.68 13.78
C ARG A 122 6.83 -0.22 13.48
N ASP A 123 7.42 0.01 12.32
CA ASP A 123 7.83 1.34 11.86
C ASP A 123 6.78 1.94 10.92
N GLN A 124 6.28 1.14 9.98
CA GLN A 124 5.27 1.56 9.01
C GLN A 124 4.23 0.45 8.77
N LEU A 125 2.97 0.82 8.59
CA LEU A 125 1.87 -0.04 8.17
C LEU A 125 0.96 0.69 7.18
N GLN A 126 0.69 0.06 6.05
CA GLN A 126 -0.37 0.45 5.14
C GLN A 126 -1.28 -0.74 4.87
N VAL A 127 -2.58 -0.49 4.79
CA VAL A 127 -3.60 -1.49 4.50
C VAL A 127 -4.44 -0.97 3.34
N PHE A 128 -4.64 -1.79 2.32
CA PHE A 128 -5.58 -1.51 1.23
C PHE A 128 -6.53 -2.69 1.02
N ILE A 129 -7.62 -2.45 0.30
CA ILE A 129 -8.59 -3.50 -0.07
C ILE A 129 -8.28 -4.00 -1.48
N ASP A 130 -8.11 -5.31 -1.66
CA ASP A 130 -7.92 -5.92 -2.97
C ASP A 130 -9.23 -6.11 -3.76
N SER A 131 -9.13 -6.68 -4.96
CA SER A 131 -10.27 -6.94 -5.84
C SER A 131 -11.29 -7.91 -5.25
N ASP A 132 -10.87 -8.75 -4.30
CA ASP A 132 -11.72 -9.73 -3.63
C ASP A 132 -12.36 -9.16 -2.36
N GLY A 133 -12.15 -7.87 -2.08
CA GLY A 133 -12.64 -7.21 -0.87
C GLY A 133 -11.81 -7.54 0.38
N ARG A 134 -10.62 -8.10 0.24
CA ARG A 134 -9.75 -8.51 1.36
C ARG A 134 -8.78 -7.40 1.74
N ALA A 135 -8.54 -7.25 3.04
CA ALA A 135 -7.55 -6.33 3.56
C ALA A 135 -6.12 -6.88 3.38
N MET A 136 -5.29 -6.10 2.70
CA MET A 136 -3.91 -6.45 2.36
C MET A 136 -2.93 -5.51 3.07
N HIS A 137 -2.03 -6.08 3.87
CA HIS A 137 -1.12 -5.38 4.76
C HIS A 137 0.29 -5.26 4.15
N GLN A 138 0.81 -4.04 4.18
CA GLN A 138 2.18 -3.67 3.79
C GLN A 138 2.85 -3.08 5.02
N VAL A 139 3.99 -3.60 5.42
CA VAL A 139 4.50 -3.28 6.74
C VAL A 139 6.01 -3.41 6.81
N VAL A 140 6.61 -2.45 7.51
CA VAL A 140 8.03 -2.39 7.83
C VAL A 140 8.16 -2.49 9.35
N TRP A 141 9.07 -3.35 9.78
CA TRP A 141 9.51 -3.46 11.16
C TRP A 141 11.00 -3.17 11.26
N LEU A 142 11.39 -2.51 12.33
CA LEU A 142 12.78 -2.22 12.67
C LEU A 142 13.11 -2.80 14.03
N LYS A 143 14.31 -3.36 14.17
CA LYS A 143 14.83 -3.83 15.45
C LYS A 143 15.78 -2.78 16.04
N PRO A 144 15.40 -2.12 17.14
CA PRO A 144 16.28 -1.15 17.80
C PRO A 144 17.58 -1.81 18.26
N LEU A 145 18.67 -1.04 18.25
CA LEU A 145 19.89 -1.45 18.92
C LEU A 145 19.61 -1.70 20.40
N ALA A 146 20.17 -2.78 20.96
CA ALA A 146 20.12 -3.02 22.39
C ALA A 146 20.85 -1.87 23.10
N VAL A 147 20.13 -1.11 23.93
CA VAL A 147 20.76 -0.14 24.82
C VAL A 147 21.59 -0.94 25.81
N THR A 148 22.91 -0.95 25.63
CA THR A 148 23.82 -1.50 26.63
C THR A 148 23.80 -0.58 27.84
N VAL A 149 22.90 -0.86 28.78
CA VAL A 149 22.97 -0.26 30.11
C VAL A 149 24.23 -0.79 30.76
N LYS A 150 25.32 -0.02 30.69
CA LYS A 150 26.52 -0.33 31.49
C LYS A 150 26.08 -0.35 32.96
N PRO A 151 26.35 -1.43 33.72
CA PRO A 151 26.08 -1.43 35.15
C PRO A 151 26.88 -0.29 35.77
N LYS A 152 26.22 0.55 36.58
CA LYS A 152 26.93 1.49 37.44
C LYS A 152 27.79 0.65 38.40
N LYS A 153 29.11 0.87 38.35
CA LYS A 153 30.06 0.34 39.33
C LYS A 153 29.75 0.91 40.71
#